data_AF-A0A382DR81-F1
#
_entry.id   AF-A0A382DR81-F1
#
_cell.length_a   1.000
_cell.length_b   1.000
_cell.length_c   1.000
_cell.angle_alpha   90.00
_cell.angle_beta   90.00
_cell.angle_gamma   90.00
#
_symmetry.space_group_name_H-M   'P 1'
#
loop_
_entity.id
_entity.type
_entity.pdbx_description
1 polymer ?
#
loop_
_entity_poly.entity_id
_entity_poly.type
_entity_poly.pdbx_seq_one_letter_code
_entity_poly.pdbx_strand_id
1 'polypeptide(L)' 'KTDRKSPLGNTMVAVDTVGAGIGEIVLVATEGKAASEILNVPRGPVRSIIVGIVDAEMS' A
#
# COMPACT_ATOMS: atom_id res chain seq x y z
N LYS A 1 5.24 -21.87 11.81
CA LYS A 1 4.65 -21.56 10.49
C LYS A 1 3.89 -20.26 10.68
N THR A 2 4.52 -19.13 10.37
CA THR A 2 3.88 -17.81 10.56
C THR A 2 2.72 -17.72 9.57
N ASP A 3 1.54 -17.37 10.06
CA ASP A 3 0.39 -17.11 9.20
C ASP A 3 0.69 -15.91 8.30
N ARG A 4 0.16 -15.90 7.07
CA ARG A 4 0.42 -14.81 6.08
C ARG A 4 -0.06 -13.42 6.57
N LYS A 5 -0.80 -13.35 7.68
CA LYS A 5 -1.39 -12.13 8.23
C LYS A 5 -0.53 -11.47 9.30
N SER A 6 0.40 -12.19 9.92
CA SER A 6 1.30 -11.57 10.89
C SER A 6 2.20 -10.55 10.19
N PRO A 7 2.28 -9.30 10.68
CA PRO A 7 3.21 -8.30 10.13
C PRO A 7 4.64 -8.83 10.20
N LEU A 8 5.34 -8.76 9.07
CA LEU A 8 6.75 -9.14 8.96
C LEU A 8 7.56 -7.94 8.47
N GLY A 9 8.76 -7.77 9.03
CA GLY A 9 9.72 -6.75 8.59
C GLY A 9 9.51 -5.37 9.23
N ASN A 10 9.98 -4.34 8.53
CA ASN A 10 10.06 -2.97 9.03
C ASN A 10 8.78 -2.18 8.74
N THR A 11 8.48 -1.23 9.61
CA THR A 11 7.42 -0.24 9.38
C THR A 11 7.79 0.72 8.25
N MET A 12 6.82 1.08 7.42
CA MET A 12 6.97 2.10 6.37
C MET A 12 5.75 3.03 6.34
N VAL A 13 5.93 4.22 5.76
CA VAL A 13 4.84 5.17 5.50
C VAL A 13 4.44 5.09 4.03
N ALA A 14 3.13 5.03 3.75
CA ALA A 14 2.57 5.09 2.42
C ALA A 14 1.34 6.02 2.42
N VAL A 15 1.11 6.71 1.30
CA VAL A 15 -0.10 7.52 1.13
C VAL A 15 -1.28 6.61 0.80
N ASP A 16 -2.38 6.77 1.54
CA ASP A 16 -3.62 6.08 1.22
C ASP A 16 -4.35 6.80 0.07
N THR A 17 -4.68 6.04 -0.98
CA THR A 17 -5.45 6.53 -2.12
C THR A 17 -6.74 5.75 -2.35
N VAL A 18 -7.04 4.77 -1.48
CA VAL A 18 -8.16 3.83 -1.62
C VAL A 18 -9.10 3.83 -0.42
N GLY A 19 -8.74 4.47 0.70
CA GLY A 19 -9.57 4.55 1.90
C GLY A 19 -9.41 3.34 2.82
N ALA A 20 -8.18 2.84 2.98
CA ALA A 20 -7.89 1.67 3.78
C ALA A 20 -8.10 1.91 5.29
N GLY A 21 -8.74 0.95 5.95
CA GLY A 21 -8.93 0.90 7.39
C GLY A 21 -7.76 0.28 8.15
N ILE A 22 -7.72 0.50 9.46
CA ILE A 22 -6.74 -0.14 10.35
C ILE A 22 -6.99 -1.65 10.38
N GLY A 23 -5.93 -2.43 10.15
CA GLY A 23 -5.97 -3.89 10.19
C GLY A 23 -6.25 -4.56 8.84
N GLU A 24 -6.53 -3.79 7.79
CA GLU A 24 -6.66 -4.30 6.44
C GLU A 24 -5.30 -4.67 5.84
N ILE A 25 -5.28 -5.73 5.03
CA ILE A 25 -4.11 -6.08 4.22
C ILE A 25 -4.20 -5.31 2.92
N VAL A 26 -3.12 -4.61 2.57
CA VAL A 26 -3.10 -3.71 1.42
C VAL A 26 -1.93 -4.01 0.49
N LEU A 27 -2.09 -3.64 -0.78
CA LEU A 27 -1.01 -3.63 -1.76
C LEU A 27 -0.35 -2.26 -1.82
N VAL A 28 0.96 -2.21 -1.64
CA VAL A 28 1.75 -0.97 -1.69
C VAL A 28 2.63 -0.96 -2.94
N ALA A 29 2.51 0.07 -3.78
CA ALA A 29 3.44 0.33 -4.86
C ALA A 29 4.54 1.26 -4.37
N THR A 30 5.82 0.91 -4.60
CA THR A 30 6.99 1.67 -4.12
C THR A 30 7.76 2.41 -5.23
N GLU A 31 7.08 2.71 -6.34
CA GLU A 31 7.63 3.42 -7.48
C GLU A 31 7.07 4.84 -7.57
N GLY A 32 7.95 5.85 -7.62
CA GLY A 32 7.53 7.25 -7.71
C GLY A 32 6.77 7.60 -8.99
N LYS A 33 6.86 6.77 -10.06
CA LYS A 33 6.06 6.97 -11.28
C LYS A 33 4.58 6.68 -11.02
N ALA A 34 4.28 5.49 -10.48
CA ALA A 34 2.91 5.11 -10.09
C ALA A 34 2.31 6.13 -9.11
N ALA A 35 3.10 6.61 -8.15
CA ALA A 35 2.68 7.67 -7.24
C ALA A 35 2.28 8.97 -7.96
N SER A 36 3.06 9.39 -8.95
CA SER A 36 2.77 10.64 -9.72
C SER A 36 1.51 10.51 -10.57
N GLU A 37 1.31 9.35 -11.21
CA GLU A 37 0.15 9.06 -12.05
C GLU A 37 -1.14 9.00 -11.23
N ILE A 38 -1.13 8.25 -10.11
CA ILE A 38 -2.32 8.06 -9.26
C ILE A 38 -2.69 9.35 -8.54
N LEU A 39 -1.71 10.11 -8.06
CA LEU A 39 -1.96 11.38 -7.37
C LEU A 39 -2.20 12.55 -8.33
N ASN A 40 -2.02 12.36 -9.64
CA ASN A 40 -2.10 13.40 -10.67
C ASN A 40 -1.27 14.66 -10.32
N VAL A 41 -0.03 14.44 -9.87
CA VAL A 41 0.92 15.51 -9.52
C VAL A 41 2.25 15.30 -10.25
N PRO A 42 3.02 16.39 -10.50
CA PRO A 42 4.41 16.26 -10.94
C PRO A 42 5.19 15.37 -9.97
N ARG A 43 6.23 14.71 -10.48
CA ARG A 43 7.03 13.75 -9.69
C ARG A 43 7.57 14.40 -8.41
N GLY A 44 6.88 14.13 -7.31
CA GLY A 44 7.14 14.69 -5.98
C GLY A 44 7.82 13.68 -5.04
N PRO A 45 8.03 14.03 -3.76
CA PRO A 45 8.70 13.18 -2.78
C PRO A 45 7.82 12.03 -2.27
N VAL A 46 6.77 11.63 -3.00
CA VAL A 46 5.93 10.47 -2.67
C VAL A 46 6.42 9.27 -3.46
N ARG A 47 6.85 8.24 -2.74
CA ARG A 47 7.37 7.00 -3.33
C ARG A 47 6.45 5.80 -3.11
N SER A 48 5.75 5.78 -1.98
CA SER A 48 4.97 4.64 -1.53
C SER A 48 3.51 5.03 -1.44
N ILE A 49 2.66 4.29 -2.15
CA ILE A 49 1.21 4.52 -2.18
C ILE A 49 0.47 3.20 -2.02
N ILE A 50 -0.64 3.23 -1.30
CA ILE A 50 -1.59 2.12 -1.25
C ILE A 50 -2.42 2.16 -2.53
N VAL A 51 -2.40 1.06 -3.29
CA VAL A 51 -3.09 0.95 -4.60
C VAL A 51 -4.28 0.01 -4.59
N GLY A 52 -4.49 -0.72 -3.49
CA GLY A 52 -5.62 -1.64 -3.34
C GLY A 52 -5.67 -2.30 -1.97
N ILE A 53 -6.86 -2.79 -1.63
CA ILE A 53 -7.14 -3.60 -0.45
C ILE A 53 -7.23 -5.06 -0.90
N VAL A 54 -6.63 -5.97 -0.14
CA VAL A 54 -6.68 -7.40 -0.42
C VAL A 54 -7.98 -7.95 0.16
N ASP A 55 -8.85 -8.46 -0.71
CA ASP A 55 -10.07 -9.14 -0.28
C ASP A 55 -9.74 -10.37 0.56
N ALA A 56 -10.60 -10.62 1.56
CA ALA A 56 -10.48 -11.76 2.46
C ALA A 56 -10.96 -13.07 1.80
N GLU A 57 -10.43 -13.42 0.63
CA GLU A 57 -10.62 -14.74 0.02
C GLU A 57 -9.26 -15.45 -0.01
N MET A 58 -9.03 -16.24 1.03
CA MET A 58 -8.02 -17.31 1.03
C MET A 58 -8.75 -18.58 1.44
N SER A 59 -9.17 -19.37 0.44
CA SER A 59 -9.38 -20.82 0.62
C SER A 59 -8.07 -21.51 0.94
#